data_AF-A0A9X9Q2Z2-F1
#
_entry.id   AF-A0A9X9Q2Z2-F1
#
_cell.length_a   1.000
_cell.length_b   1.000
_cell.length_c   1.000
_cell.angle_alpha   90.00
_cell.angle_beta   90.00
_cell.angle_gamma   90.00
#
_symmetry.space_group_name_H-M   'P 1'
#
loop_
_entity.id
_entity.type
_entity.pdbx_description
1 polymer ?
#
loop_
_entity_poly.entity_id
_entity_poly.type
_entity_poly.pdbx_seq_one_letter_code
_entity_poly.pdbx_strand_id
1 'polypeptide(L)' 'MPSFSGSFCGKTKTKRQAVGIWHCVSYMKTIAGSTWTYNTTSAVTIKSPIRGLKELKD' A
#
# COMPACT_ATOMS: atom_id res chain seq x y z
N MET A 1 -10.89 -10.96 5.48
CA MET A 1 -10.35 -9.59 5.33
C MET A 1 -8.89 -9.68 4.90
N PRO A 2 -8.50 -9.18 3.72
CA PRO A 2 -7.15 -9.44 3.20
C PRO A 2 -6.09 -8.73 4.04
N SER A 3 -5.42 -9.50 4.89
CA SER A 3 -4.23 -9.11 5.62
C SER A 3 -3.05 -9.02 4.66
N PHE A 4 -2.93 -7.90 3.94
CA PHE A 4 -1.77 -7.63 3.08
C PHE A 4 -0.50 -7.48 3.92
N SER A 5 0.16 -8.62 4.14
CA SER A 5 1.51 -8.76 4.69
C SER A 5 2.50 -8.60 3.55
N GLY A 6 2.74 -7.35 3.15
CA GLY A 6 3.90 -6.97 2.36
C GLY A 6 4.92 -6.35 3.33
N SER A 7 5.96 -7.12 3.63
CA SER A 7 6.96 -6.91 4.67
C SER A 7 7.80 -5.63 4.48
N PHE A 8 7.29 -4.47 4.89
CA PHE A 8 8.12 -3.25 5.01
C PHE A 8 7.78 -2.37 6.22
N CYS A 9 6.55 -2.44 6.74
CA CYS A 9 6.17 -1.82 8.01
C CYS A 9 4.87 -2.48 8.48
N GLY A 10 4.85 -3.04 9.68
CA GLY A 10 3.60 -3.53 10.27
C GLY A 10 2.56 -2.41 10.28
N LYS A 11 1.33 -2.70 9.83
CA LYS A 11 0.24 -1.72 9.65
C LYS A 11 0.01 -0.79 10.86
N THR A 12 0.40 -1.22 12.04
CA THR A 12 0.30 -0.50 13.32
C THR A 12 1.40 0.54 13.56
N LYS A 13 2.53 0.52 12.82
CA LYS A 13 3.66 1.45 13.00
C LYS A 13 3.76 2.55 11.95
N THR A 14 2.77 2.65 11.06
CA THR A 14 2.69 3.70 10.04
C THR A 14 1.75 4.81 10.51
N LYS A 15 2.25 6.03 10.64
CA LYS A 15 1.46 7.21 11.02
C LYS A 15 1.22 8.08 9.79
N ARG A 16 0.05 8.69 9.69
CA ARG A 16 -0.26 9.64 8.61
C ARG A 16 0.41 10.98 8.91
N GLN A 17 1.27 11.45 8.00
CA GLN A 17 1.97 12.72 8.15
C GLN A 17 1.23 13.85 7.44
N ALA A 18 0.66 13.58 6.27
CA ALA A 18 -0.22 14.49 5.55
C ALA A 18 -1.24 13.69 4.72
N VAL A 19 -2.16 14.38 4.03
CA VAL A 19 -3.06 13.75 3.06
C VAL A 19 -2.23 12.98 2.02
N GLY A 20 -2.45 11.66 1.92
CA GLY A 20 -1.73 10.80 0.96
C GLY A 20 -0.27 10.50 1.32
N ILE A 21 0.25 11.03 2.44
CA ILE A 21 1.63 10.81 2.89
C ILE A 21 1.63 10.05 4.21
N TRP A 22 2.22 8.86 4.20
CA TRP A 22 2.32 7.95 5.33
C TRP A 22 3.77 7.77 5.74
N HIS A 23 4.08 7.90 7.01
CA HIS A 23 5.43 7.73 7.54
C HIS A 23 5.50 6.49 8.42
N CYS A 24 6.35 5.53 8.05
CA CYS A 24 6.65 4.38 8.90
C CYS A 24 7.71 4.77 9.92
N VAL A 25 7.34 4.82 11.20
CA VAL A 25 8.27 5.14 12.29
C VAL A 25 9.30 4.02 12.50
N SER A 26 8.96 2.78 12.16
CA SER A 26 9.86 1.64 12.35
C SER A 26 11.00 1.57 11.33
N TYR A 27 10.80 2.14 10.14
CA TYR A 27 11.73 2.05 9.02
C TYR A 27 12.18 3.43 8.52
N MET A 28 11.67 4.50 9.15
CA MET A 28 11.89 5.90 8.78
C MET A 28 11.67 6.16 7.27
N LYS A 29 10.66 5.50 6.71
CA LYS A 29 10.33 5.60 5.28
C LYS A 29 9.00 6.31 5.09
N THR A 30 9.00 7.25 4.15
CA THR A 30 7.80 7.91 3.63
C THR A 30 7.20 7.06 2.51
N ILE A 31 5.92 6.76 2.65
CA ILE A 31 5.13 5.94 1.76
C ILE A 31 4.03 6.84 1.21
N ALA A 32 3.96 6.95 -0.11
CA ALA A 32 2.81 7.53 -0.78
C ALA A 32 1.65 6.53 -0.70
N GLY A 33 0.53 6.97 -0.13
CA GLY A 33 -0.67 6.16 0.06
C GLY A 33 -1.93 6.98 -0.23
N SER A 34 -3.10 6.44 0.11
CA SER A 34 -4.33 7.17 -0.16
C SER A 34 -4.61 8.23 0.91
N THR A 35 -5.52 9.14 0.58
CA THR A 35 -5.90 10.26 1.43
C THR A 35 -6.42 9.80 2.78
N TRP A 36 -7.26 8.75 2.87
CA TRP A 36 -7.88 8.36 4.13
C TRP A 36 -7.45 6.98 4.66
N THR A 37 -6.99 6.09 3.77
CA THR A 37 -6.58 4.73 4.11
C THR A 37 -5.19 4.42 3.56
N TYR A 38 -4.49 3.45 4.13
CA TYR A 38 -3.16 3.05 3.62
C TYR A 38 -3.21 2.53 2.16
N ASN A 39 -4.32 1.89 1.77
CA ASN A 39 -4.59 1.49 0.39
C ASN A 39 -6.09 1.70 0.11
N THR A 40 -6.43 2.31 -1.01
CA THR A 40 -7.83 2.40 -1.48
C THR A 40 -8.27 1.04 -2.01
N THR A 41 -9.53 0.63 -1.76
CA THR A 41 -10.10 -0.61 -2.31
C THR A 41 -9.90 -0.69 -3.82
N SER A 42 -10.09 0.42 -4.54
CA SER A 42 -9.83 0.53 -5.98
C SER A 42 -8.39 0.16 -6.36
N ALA A 43 -7.40 0.65 -5.61
CA ALA A 43 -5.99 0.30 -5.83
C ALA A 43 -5.73 -1.19 -5.60
N VAL A 44 -6.40 -1.82 -4.63
CA VAL A 44 -6.31 -3.26 -4.37
C VAL A 44 -6.94 -4.07 -5.51
N THR A 45 -8.09 -3.63 -6.04
CA THR A 45 -8.79 -4.31 -7.13
C THR A 45 -8.01 -4.28 -8.44
N ILE A 46 -7.35 -3.17 -8.79
CA ILE A 46 -6.59 -3.07 -10.05
C ILE A 46 -5.25 -3.82 -10.02
N LYS A 47 -4.69 -4.13 -8.84
CA LYS A 47 -3.39 -4.80 -8.71
C LYS A 47 -3.38 -6.20 -9.33
N SER A 48 -4.46 -6.95 -9.15
CA SER A 48 -4.61 -8.32 -9.70
C SER A 48 -4.68 -8.36 -11.23
N PRO A 49 -5.55 -7.58 -11.92
CA PRO A 49 -5.61 -7.57 -13.37
C PRO A 49 -4.35 -6.99 -14.01
N ILE A 50 -3.71 -5.97 -13.40
CA ILE A 50 -2.43 -5.43 -13.91
C ILE A 50 -1.33 -6.51 -13.88
N ARG A 51 -1.25 -7.29 -12.79
CA ARG A 51 -0.30 -8.41 -12.72
C ARG A 51 -0.61 -9.45 -13.79
N GLY A 52 -1.87 -9.87 -13.93
CA GLY A 52 -2.28 -10.82 -14.97
C GLY A 52 -1.94 -10.35 -16.39
N LEU A 53 -2.17 -9.07 -16.69
CA LEU A 53 -1.77 -8.46 -17.97
C LEU A 53 -0.26 -8.45 -18.20
N LYS A 54 0.55 -8.40 -17.13
CA LYS A 54 2.00 -8.44 -17.22
C LYS A 54 2.53 -9.87 -17.44
N GLU A 55 1.94 -10.86 -16.77
CA GLU A 55 2.29 -12.28 -16.99
C GLU A 55 1.84 -12.78 -18.38
N LEU A 56 0.79 -12.19 -18.97
CA LEU A 56 0.31 -12.55 -20.32
C LEU A 56 1.17 -11.96 -21.45
N LYS A 57 2.03 -10.98 -21.12
CA LYS A 57 2.98 -10.38 -22.07
C LYS A 57 4.37 -11.00 -22.01
N ASP A 58 4.58 -11.94 -21.09
CA ASP A 58 5.70 -12.88 -21.06
C ASP A 58 5.30 -14.17 -21.79
#